data_AF-A0A2T1DAJ8-F1
#
_entry.id   AF-A0A2T1DAJ8-F1
#
_cell.length_a   1.000
_cell.length_b   1.000
_cell.length_c   1.000
_cell.angle_alpha   90.00
_cell.angle_beta   90.00
_cell.angle_gamma   90.00
#
_symmetry.space_group_name_H-M   'P 1'
#
loop_
_entity.id
_entity.type
_entity.pdbx_description
1 polymer ?
#
loop_
_entity_poly.entity_id
_entity_poly.type
_entity_poly.pdbx_seq_one_letter_code
_entity_poly.pdbx_strand_id
1 'polypeptide(L)'
;MSHRPANKRTIGYGALVSIAALLPILSAQAHNVKTSSDVAALFHIEPDHNPKAGQSSRAWFVLTRKGGELIALEKCNCKLEVHQEPHKESSEPLLEPPLKAISAEQYQGVPGAEIVFPKAGIYELELSGTARDGQSFQPFELSYSVTVQSGEAAQPSIAPSPIAQVPTETAGSRNGWLLPGVAIAALLGVGVWLINRK
;
A
#
# COMPACT_ATOMS: atom_id res chain seq x y z
N MET A 1 -53.77 -63.42 21.13
CA MET A 1 -54.41 -62.15 20.76
C MET A 1 -54.06 -61.07 21.78
N SER A 2 -53.33 -60.04 21.36
CA SER A 2 -53.61 -58.65 21.76
C SER A 2 -52.73 -57.74 20.91
N HIS A 3 -53.37 -57.08 19.95
CA HIS A 3 -52.80 -55.95 19.21
C HIS A 3 -52.71 -54.73 20.13
N ARG A 4 -51.65 -53.93 20.02
CA ARG A 4 -51.79 -52.45 19.96
C ARG A 4 -50.53 -51.75 19.44
N PRO A 5 -50.68 -50.58 18.79
CA PRO A 5 -49.77 -50.11 17.75
C PRO A 5 -48.90 -48.89 18.14
N ALA A 6 -47.89 -48.67 17.28
CA ALA A 6 -47.30 -47.42 16.78
C ALA A 6 -46.96 -46.28 17.76
N ASN A 7 -45.70 -45.81 17.67
CA ASN A 7 -45.40 -44.40 17.84
C ASN A 7 -44.40 -43.93 16.78
N LYS A 8 -44.89 -43.12 15.84
CA LYS A 8 -44.10 -42.45 14.80
C LYS A 8 -43.42 -41.25 15.44
N ARG A 9 -42.09 -41.26 15.53
CA ARG A 9 -41.32 -40.07 15.89
C ARG A 9 -40.86 -39.37 14.62
N THR A 10 -41.55 -38.29 14.31
CA THR A 10 -41.22 -37.30 13.28
C THR A 10 -39.88 -36.66 13.62
N ILE A 11 -38.88 -36.83 12.75
CA ILE A 11 -37.58 -36.17 12.86
C ILE A 11 -37.75 -34.77 12.26
N GLY A 12 -37.71 -33.75 13.10
CA GLY A 12 -37.75 -32.34 12.67
C GLY A 12 -36.45 -31.97 11.97
N TYR A 13 -36.58 -31.31 10.81
CA TYR A 13 -35.47 -30.73 10.06
C TYR A 13 -34.83 -29.60 10.88
N GLY A 14 -33.66 -29.87 11.44
CA GLY A 14 -32.82 -28.86 12.07
C GLY A 14 -32.29 -27.88 11.02
N ALA A 15 -32.55 -26.60 11.25
CA ALA A 15 -32.12 -25.49 10.41
C ALA A 15 -30.59 -25.47 10.24
N LEU A 16 -30.13 -25.51 8.99
CA LEU A 16 -28.74 -25.23 8.64
C LEU A 16 -28.49 -23.73 8.78
N VAL A 17 -27.80 -23.33 9.85
CA VAL A 17 -27.27 -21.98 10.01
C VAL A 17 -26.02 -21.87 9.15
N SER A 18 -26.14 -21.27 7.97
CA SER A 18 -25.01 -20.92 7.10
C SER A 18 -24.19 -19.79 7.76
N ILE A 19 -23.05 -20.15 8.35
CA ILE A 19 -22.03 -19.19 8.78
C ILE A 19 -21.34 -18.68 7.51
N ALA A 20 -21.72 -17.49 7.05
CA ALA A 20 -21.00 -16.77 6.00
C ALA A 20 -19.66 -16.30 6.59
N ALA A 21 -18.57 -16.99 6.26
CA ALA A 21 -17.23 -16.61 6.65
C ALA A 21 -16.82 -15.31 5.94
N LEU A 22 -16.73 -14.22 6.71
CA LEU A 22 -16.03 -12.99 6.32
C LEU A 22 -14.53 -13.29 6.29
N LEU A 23 -14.03 -13.75 5.14
CA LEU A 23 -12.60 -13.83 4.90
C LEU A 23 -12.09 -12.42 4.56
N PRO A 24 -11.14 -11.83 5.32
CA PRO A 24 -10.46 -10.63 4.88
C PRO A 24 -9.71 -10.95 3.58
N ILE A 25 -9.92 -10.12 2.56
CA ILE A 25 -9.19 -10.18 1.30
C ILE A 25 -7.73 -9.87 1.64
N LEU A 26 -6.87 -10.89 1.69
CA LEU A 26 -5.43 -10.66 1.79
C LEU A 26 -5.02 -9.91 0.52
N SER A 27 -4.58 -8.66 0.68
CA SER A 27 -3.92 -7.91 -0.38
C SER A 27 -2.74 -8.76 -0.89
N ALA A 28 -2.77 -9.12 -2.17
CA ALA A 28 -1.67 -9.80 -2.82
C ALA A 28 -0.49 -8.82 -2.92
N GLN A 29 0.33 -8.76 -1.89
CA GLN A 29 1.64 -8.13 -1.98
C GLN A 29 2.47 -8.99 -2.93
N ALA A 30 2.50 -8.58 -4.20
CA ALA A 30 3.33 -9.18 -5.23
C ALA A 30 4.79 -8.76 -4.97
N HIS A 31 5.34 -9.34 -3.91
CA HIS A 31 6.75 -9.36 -3.59
C HIS A 31 7.50 -10.03 -4.74
N ASN A 32 8.10 -9.21 -5.61
CA ASN A 32 8.83 -9.70 -6.76
C ASN A 32 10.18 -10.24 -6.29
N VAL A 33 10.23 -11.56 -6.07
CA VAL A 33 11.47 -12.25 -5.78
C VAL A 33 12.15 -12.62 -7.10
N LYS A 34 13.41 -12.22 -7.26
CA LYS A 34 14.28 -12.67 -8.35
C LYS A 34 15.56 -13.28 -7.78
N THR A 35 16.22 -14.12 -8.59
CA THR A 35 17.45 -14.81 -8.19
C THR A 35 18.50 -14.67 -9.28
N SER A 36 19.75 -14.48 -8.87
CA SER A 36 20.92 -14.43 -9.73
C SER A 36 22.10 -15.04 -8.98
N SER A 37 22.77 -16.02 -9.59
CA SER A 37 23.78 -16.85 -8.93
C SER A 37 23.28 -17.48 -7.62
N ASP A 38 23.92 -17.18 -6.48
CA ASP A 38 23.53 -17.65 -5.14
C ASP A 38 22.82 -16.56 -4.32
N VAL A 39 22.41 -15.46 -4.95
CA VAL A 39 21.69 -14.34 -4.34
C VAL A 39 20.23 -14.31 -4.80
N ALA A 40 19.32 -14.11 -3.85
CA ALA A 40 17.92 -13.81 -4.10
C ALA A 40 17.60 -12.42 -3.55
N ALA A 41 16.78 -11.66 -4.27
CA ALA A 41 16.30 -10.36 -3.83
C ALA A 41 14.78 -10.30 -3.85
N LEU A 42 14.22 -9.92 -2.71
CA LEU A 42 12.86 -9.42 -2.63
C LEU A 42 12.88 -7.90 -2.84
N PHE A 43 12.17 -7.44 -3.87
CA PHE A 43 12.05 -6.03 -4.21
C PHE A 43 10.70 -5.45 -3.80
N HIS A 44 10.74 -4.22 -3.29
CA HIS A 44 9.57 -3.39 -3.06
C HIS A 44 9.87 -1.93 -3.40
N ILE A 45 8.85 -1.20 -3.84
CA ILE A 45 8.94 0.24 -4.10
C ILE A 45 7.70 0.95 -3.56
N GLU A 46 7.94 2.02 -2.82
CA GLU A 46 6.91 2.81 -2.15
C GLU A 46 6.61 4.09 -2.94
N PRO A 47 5.36 4.60 -2.86
CA PRO A 47 4.22 4.02 -2.14
C PRO A 47 3.56 2.88 -2.93
N ASP A 48 3.31 1.74 -2.27
CA ASP A 48 2.45 0.63 -2.73
C ASP A 48 2.67 0.18 -4.19
N HIS A 49 3.92 0.05 -4.63
CA HIS A 49 4.28 -0.28 -6.02
C HIS A 49 3.71 0.69 -7.07
N ASN A 50 3.39 1.92 -6.65
CA ASN A 50 2.74 2.93 -7.48
C ASN A 50 3.52 4.26 -7.50
N PRO A 51 4.77 4.26 -7.98
CA PRO A 51 5.57 5.47 -8.08
C PRO A 51 4.94 6.47 -9.06
N LYS A 52 5.09 7.75 -8.76
CA LYS A 52 4.59 8.87 -9.57
C LYS A 52 5.74 9.75 -10.01
N ALA A 53 5.70 10.19 -11.27
CA ALA A 53 6.70 11.09 -11.81
C ALA A 53 6.78 12.40 -11.00
N GLY A 54 7.99 12.89 -10.77
CA GLY A 54 8.24 14.11 -10.00
C GLY A 54 8.02 13.99 -8.49
N GLN A 55 7.66 12.80 -7.98
CA GLN A 55 7.54 12.52 -6.55
C GLN A 55 8.64 11.55 -6.10
N SER A 56 9.05 11.64 -4.82
CA SER A 56 10.00 10.68 -4.26
C SER A 56 9.33 9.32 -4.11
N SER A 57 10.02 8.29 -4.53
CA SER A 57 9.65 6.88 -4.34
C SER A 57 10.82 6.17 -3.69
N ARG A 58 10.53 5.33 -2.69
CA ARG A 58 11.56 4.59 -1.97
C ARG A 58 11.61 3.16 -2.46
N ALA A 59 12.69 2.79 -3.15
CA ALA A 59 12.95 1.41 -3.55
C ALA A 59 13.81 0.72 -2.49
N TRP A 60 13.52 -0.54 -2.16
CA TRP A 60 14.36 -1.34 -1.27
C TRP A 60 14.39 -2.81 -1.65
N PHE A 61 15.49 -3.46 -1.27
CA PHE A 61 15.84 -4.81 -1.72
C PHE A 61 16.30 -5.66 -0.53
N VAL A 62 15.54 -6.69 -0.17
CA VAL A 62 15.97 -7.66 0.82
C VAL A 62 16.81 -8.71 0.10
N LEU A 63 18.13 -8.59 0.24
CA LEU A 63 19.07 -9.53 -0.35
C LEU A 63 19.32 -10.71 0.58
N THR A 64 19.29 -11.92 0.04
CA THR A 64 19.60 -13.14 0.79
C THR A 64 20.51 -14.06 -0.01
N ARG A 65 21.38 -14.80 0.68
CA ARG A 65 22.13 -15.91 0.08
C ARG A 65 21.25 -17.15 0.01
N LYS A 66 21.65 -18.12 -0.80
CA LYS A 66 21.14 -19.49 -0.71
C LYS A 66 21.18 -19.98 0.74
N GLY A 67 20.04 -20.42 1.26
CA GLY A 67 19.86 -20.77 2.68
C GLY A 67 19.18 -19.68 3.52
N GLY A 68 18.92 -18.51 2.95
CA GLY A 68 18.10 -17.46 3.55
C GLY A 68 18.86 -16.47 4.44
N GLU A 69 20.20 -16.53 4.47
CA GLU A 69 21.00 -15.55 5.23
C GLU A 69 20.91 -14.17 4.58
N LEU A 70 20.58 -13.15 5.37
CA LEU A 70 20.49 -11.77 4.92
C LEU A 70 21.85 -11.19 4.50
N ILE A 71 21.89 -10.53 3.35
CA ILE A 71 23.02 -9.73 2.90
C ILE A 71 22.70 -8.25 3.18
N ALA A 72 23.21 -7.73 4.28
CA ALA A 72 23.12 -6.30 4.59
C ALA A 72 23.95 -5.46 3.59
N LEU A 73 23.53 -4.22 3.32
CA LEU A 73 24.23 -3.31 2.40
C LEU A 73 25.71 -3.12 2.79
N GLU A 74 26.02 -3.11 4.08
CA GLU A 74 27.39 -2.99 4.57
C GLU A 74 28.33 -4.14 4.14
N LYS A 75 27.78 -5.28 3.70
CA LYS A 75 28.52 -6.44 3.18
C LYS A 75 28.58 -6.45 1.64
N CYS A 76 27.92 -5.48 0.98
CA CYS A 76 27.79 -5.44 -0.47
C CYS A 76 28.45 -4.18 -1.08
N ASN A 77 29.18 -4.37 -2.17
CA ASN A 77 29.48 -3.30 -3.13
C ASN A 77 28.32 -3.24 -4.13
N CYS A 78 27.15 -2.82 -3.66
CA CYS A 78 25.93 -2.78 -4.45
C CYS A 78 25.82 -1.46 -5.20
N LYS A 79 25.29 -1.51 -6.41
CA LYS A 79 24.95 -0.36 -7.26
C LYS A 79 23.50 -0.50 -7.73
N LEU A 80 22.81 0.62 -7.83
CA LEU A 80 21.46 0.69 -8.41
C LEU A 80 21.49 1.64 -9.60
N GLU A 81 21.09 1.13 -10.75
CA GLU A 81 20.94 1.87 -11.99
C GLU A 81 19.47 1.90 -12.40
N VAL A 82 19.03 3.02 -12.96
CA VAL A 82 17.65 3.22 -13.42
C VAL A 82 17.69 3.59 -14.90
N HIS A 83 17.04 2.78 -15.73
CA HIS A 83 16.94 2.99 -17.16
C HIS A 83 15.47 3.23 -17.55
N GLN A 84 15.23 4.14 -18.50
CA GLN A 84 13.89 4.34 -19.05
C GLN A 84 13.68 3.43 -20.26
N GLU A 85 12.58 2.69 -20.32
CA GLU A 85 12.27 1.86 -21.48
C GLU A 85 11.68 2.68 -22.65
N PRO A 86 12.00 2.30 -23.91
CA PRO A 86 13.02 1.31 -24.28
C PRO A 86 14.43 1.91 -24.15
N HIS A 87 15.39 1.09 -23.72
CA HIS A 87 16.81 1.44 -23.73
C HIS A 87 17.63 0.32 -24.39
N LYS A 88 18.91 0.58 -24.62
CA LYS A 88 19.87 -0.44 -25.07
C LYS A 88 20.66 -0.89 -23.85
N GLU A 89 20.99 -2.18 -23.76
CA GLU A 89 21.81 -2.76 -22.68
C GLU A 89 23.10 -1.97 -22.37
N SER A 90 23.73 -1.36 -23.38
CA SER A 90 24.96 -0.57 -23.19
C SER A 90 24.75 0.95 -23.11
N SER A 91 23.51 1.39 -22.88
CA SER A 91 23.21 2.82 -22.69
C SER A 91 23.52 3.25 -21.26
N GLU A 92 23.96 4.49 -21.10
CA GLU A 92 24.16 5.07 -19.76
C GLU A 92 22.84 5.07 -18.97
N PRO A 93 22.89 4.79 -17.66
CA PRO A 93 21.71 4.87 -16.81
C PRO A 93 21.16 6.30 -16.78
N LEU A 94 19.84 6.42 -16.71
CA LEU A 94 19.18 7.71 -16.54
C LEU A 94 19.42 8.27 -15.13
N LEU A 95 19.41 7.40 -14.12
CA LEU A 95 19.69 7.74 -12.72
C LEU A 95 20.58 6.67 -12.09
N GLU A 96 21.49 7.09 -11.22
CA GLU A 96 22.30 6.21 -10.35
C GLU A 96 22.06 6.59 -8.88
N PRO A 97 20.87 6.31 -8.32
CA PRO A 97 20.54 6.71 -6.97
C PRO A 97 21.43 6.00 -5.93
N PRO A 98 22.00 6.72 -4.95
CA PRO A 98 22.88 6.12 -3.97
C PRO A 98 22.11 5.19 -3.03
N LEU A 99 22.61 3.97 -2.86
CA LEU A 99 22.06 3.02 -1.89
C LEU A 99 22.46 3.41 -0.46
N LYS A 100 21.48 3.35 0.44
CA LYS A 100 21.64 3.53 1.89
C LYS A 100 21.09 2.32 2.62
N ALA A 101 21.68 2.02 3.78
CA ALA A 101 21.16 1.00 4.67
C ALA A 101 19.90 1.56 5.33
N ILE A 102 18.76 0.90 5.14
CA ILE A 102 17.49 1.31 5.75
C ILE A 102 16.90 0.19 6.61
N SER A 103 15.88 0.54 7.39
CA SER A 103 14.97 -0.43 7.99
C SER A 103 13.61 -0.29 7.32
N ALA A 104 13.08 -1.40 6.82
CA ALA A 104 11.79 -1.47 6.15
C ALA A 104 11.09 -2.76 6.59
N GLU A 105 9.81 -2.65 6.96
CA GLU A 105 9.06 -3.74 7.58
C GLU A 105 9.82 -4.36 8.77
N GLN A 106 10.15 -5.66 8.67
CA GLN A 106 10.92 -6.41 9.65
C GLN A 106 12.42 -6.48 9.34
N TYR A 107 12.86 -5.95 8.19
CA TYR A 107 14.23 -6.04 7.71
C TYR A 107 15.06 -4.82 8.12
N GLN A 108 16.33 -5.06 8.45
CA GLN A 108 17.26 -4.02 8.87
C GLN A 108 18.54 -4.09 8.04
N GLY A 109 19.12 -2.92 7.77
CA GLY A 109 20.39 -2.82 7.04
C GLY A 109 20.29 -3.18 5.55
N VAL A 110 19.08 -3.25 5.00
CA VAL A 110 18.86 -3.60 3.60
C VAL A 110 19.20 -2.44 2.68
N PRO A 111 19.69 -2.71 1.46
CA PRO A 111 19.83 -1.70 0.42
C PRO A 111 18.49 -0.99 0.13
N GLY A 112 18.48 0.33 0.23
CA GLY A 112 17.35 1.16 -0.18
C GLY A 112 17.80 2.49 -0.78
N ALA A 113 16.96 3.07 -1.63
CA ALA A 113 17.23 4.32 -2.33
C ALA A 113 15.96 5.16 -2.49
N GLU A 114 16.13 6.48 -2.42
CA GLU A 114 15.11 7.44 -2.85
C GLU A 114 15.31 7.73 -4.34
N ILE A 115 14.22 7.66 -5.11
CA ILE A 115 14.22 7.83 -6.55
C ILE A 115 13.12 8.83 -6.91
N VAL A 116 13.46 9.87 -7.69
CA VAL A 116 12.48 10.77 -8.30
C VAL A 116 12.48 10.53 -9.80
N PHE A 117 11.47 9.80 -10.28
CA PHE A 117 11.35 9.52 -11.71
C PHE A 117 10.96 10.80 -12.46
N PRO A 118 11.66 11.20 -13.53
CA PRO A 118 11.42 12.49 -14.17
C PRO A 118 10.09 12.54 -14.95
N LYS A 119 9.64 11.41 -15.47
CA LYS A 119 8.43 11.30 -16.32
C LYS A 119 7.68 10.00 -16.06
N ALA A 120 6.39 9.97 -16.41
CA ALA A 120 5.64 8.73 -16.48
C ALA A 120 6.21 7.81 -17.56
N GLY A 121 6.09 6.50 -17.36
CA GLY A 121 6.63 5.50 -18.27
C GLY A 121 7.04 4.22 -17.56
N ILE A 122 7.65 3.30 -18.31
CA ILE A 122 8.24 2.09 -17.75
C ILE A 122 9.73 2.33 -17.56
N TYR A 123 10.23 1.93 -16.41
CA TYR A 123 11.65 1.98 -16.06
C TYR A 123 12.13 0.61 -15.64
N GLU A 124 13.40 0.33 -15.89
CA GLU A 124 14.09 -0.82 -15.35
C GLU A 124 15.00 -0.37 -14.22
N LEU A 125 14.84 -0.98 -13.04
CA LEU A 125 15.72 -0.82 -11.89
C LEU A 125 16.66 -2.01 -11.87
N GLU A 126 17.92 -1.80 -12.23
CA GLU A 126 18.96 -2.81 -12.19
C GLU A 126 19.76 -2.70 -10.89
N LEU A 127 19.67 -3.74 -10.06
CA LEU A 127 20.50 -3.89 -8.88
C LEU A 127 21.61 -4.90 -9.16
N SER A 128 22.86 -4.44 -9.09
CA SER A 128 24.04 -5.29 -9.21
C SER A 128 24.92 -5.20 -7.96
N GLY A 129 25.73 -6.22 -7.73
CA GLY A 129 26.62 -6.19 -6.57
C GLY A 129 27.64 -7.31 -6.48
N THR A 130 28.69 -7.04 -5.69
CA THR A 130 29.70 -8.02 -5.31
C THR A 130 29.91 -8.04 -3.80
N ALA A 131 30.39 -9.15 -3.27
CA ALA A 131 30.74 -9.27 -1.87
C ALA A 131 31.93 -8.37 -1.53
N ARG A 132 31.84 -7.60 -0.43
CA ARG A 132 32.95 -6.73 0.00
C ARG A 132 34.20 -7.49 0.43
N ASP A 133 34.03 -8.70 0.97
CA ASP A 133 35.13 -9.59 1.30
C ASP A 133 35.63 -10.42 0.10
N GLY A 134 35.01 -10.26 -1.07
CA GLY A 134 35.34 -10.95 -2.31
C GLY A 134 34.87 -12.41 -2.42
N GLN A 135 34.23 -12.99 -1.41
CA GLN A 135 33.95 -14.44 -1.39
C GLN A 135 32.64 -14.85 -0.69
N SER A 136 31.98 -13.95 0.02
CA SER A 136 30.77 -14.24 0.79
C SER A 136 29.57 -14.65 -0.07
N PHE A 137 29.46 -14.12 -1.28
CA PHE A 137 28.42 -14.44 -2.26
C PHE A 137 28.96 -14.12 -3.66
N GLN A 138 28.39 -14.75 -4.69
CA GLN A 138 28.78 -14.52 -6.08
C GLN A 138 28.30 -13.16 -6.59
N PRO A 139 29.00 -12.54 -7.54
CA PRO A 139 28.47 -11.39 -8.26
C PRO A 139 27.06 -11.66 -8.79
N PHE A 140 26.19 -10.65 -8.70
CA PHE A 140 24.80 -10.75 -9.13
C PHE A 140 24.37 -9.48 -9.86
N GLU A 141 23.32 -9.63 -10.67
CA GLU A 141 22.59 -8.58 -11.36
C GLU A 141 21.11 -8.99 -11.42
N LEU A 142 20.22 -8.07 -11.07
CA LEU A 142 18.79 -8.30 -10.91
C LEU A 142 18.02 -7.05 -11.36
N SER A 143 17.22 -7.21 -12.42
CA SER A 143 16.49 -6.07 -13.01
C SER A 143 15.00 -6.15 -12.70
N TYR A 144 14.34 -5.02 -12.45
CA TYR A 144 12.91 -4.94 -12.12
C TYR A 144 12.21 -3.87 -12.94
N SER A 145 11.20 -4.27 -13.73
CA SER A 145 10.35 -3.33 -14.44
C SER A 145 9.38 -2.64 -13.48
N VAL A 146 9.36 -1.31 -13.52
CA VAL A 146 8.54 -0.43 -12.69
C VAL A 146 7.74 0.50 -13.60
N THR A 147 6.42 0.46 -13.47
CA THR A 147 5.52 1.39 -14.16
C THR A 147 5.32 2.63 -13.30
N VAL A 148 5.75 3.78 -13.81
CA VAL A 148 5.61 5.09 -13.17
C VAL A 148 4.41 5.83 -13.76
N GLN A 149 3.50 6.23 -12.88
CA GLN A 149 2.33 7.01 -13.26
C GLN A 149 2.66 8.49 -13.47
N SER A 150 1.79 9.21 -14.17
CA SER A 150 1.83 10.67 -14.21
C SER A 150 1.77 11.24 -12.80
N GLY A 151 2.72 12.11 -12.48
CA GLY A 151 2.65 12.93 -11.29
C GLY A 151 1.54 13.96 -11.40
N GLU A 152 1.09 14.46 -10.25
CA GLU A 152 0.32 15.69 -10.25
C GLU A 152 1.23 16.78 -10.83
N ALA A 153 0.80 17.44 -11.91
CA ALA A 153 1.45 18.69 -12.31
C ALA A 153 1.48 19.57 -11.06
N ALA A 154 2.64 20.18 -10.75
CA ALA A 154 2.73 21.14 -9.66
C ALA A 154 1.56 22.12 -9.83
N GLN A 155 0.51 21.94 -9.02
CA GLN A 155 -0.69 22.73 -9.14
C GLN A 155 -0.19 24.16 -8.92
N PRO A 156 -0.32 25.08 -9.89
CA PRO A 156 0.16 26.43 -9.70
C PRO A 156 -0.48 26.89 -8.39
N SER A 157 0.38 27.21 -7.41
CA SER A 157 -0.08 27.73 -6.14
C SER A 157 -0.90 28.96 -6.49
N ILE A 158 -2.22 28.82 -6.43
CA ILE A 158 -3.11 29.97 -6.48
C ILE A 158 -2.81 30.66 -5.17
N ALA A 159 -1.88 31.63 -5.21
CA ALA A 159 -1.69 32.58 -4.14
C ALA A 159 -3.08 33.07 -3.73
N PRO A 160 -3.41 33.15 -2.43
CA PRO A 160 -4.70 33.70 -2.03
C PRO A 160 -4.83 35.11 -2.63
N SER A 161 -5.71 35.26 -3.62
CA SER A 161 -6.13 36.57 -4.08
C SER A 161 -6.64 37.35 -2.88
N PRO A 162 -6.34 38.66 -2.75
CA PRO A 162 -6.93 39.47 -1.70
C PRO A 162 -8.45 39.42 -1.88
N ILE A 163 -9.15 38.81 -0.92
CA ILE A 163 -10.60 38.91 -0.84
C ILE A 163 -10.88 40.39 -0.58
N ALA A 164 -11.43 41.08 -1.59
CA ALA A 164 -12.04 42.38 -1.38
C ALA A 164 -13.14 42.20 -0.33
N GLN A 165 -12.93 42.78 0.85
CA GLN A 165 -13.90 42.76 1.95
C GLN A 165 -15.16 43.50 1.48
N VAL A 166 -16.23 42.76 1.23
CA VAL A 166 -17.57 43.34 1.06
C VAL A 166 -18.01 43.87 2.43
N PRO A 167 -18.40 45.15 2.56
CA PRO A 167 -18.89 45.68 3.82
C PRO A 167 -20.17 44.95 4.24
N THR A 168 -20.16 44.43 5.47
CA THR A 168 -21.34 43.87 6.11
C THR A 168 -22.28 45.01 6.49
N GLU A 169 -23.32 45.25 5.70
CA GLU A 169 -24.42 46.12 6.13
C GLU A 169 -25.22 45.43 7.24
N THR A 170 -25.21 46.07 8.40
CA THR A 170 -26.03 45.71 9.56
C THR A 170 -27.48 46.12 9.27
N ALA A 171 -28.33 45.16 8.92
CA ALA A 171 -29.78 45.36 8.90
C ALA A 171 -30.39 44.71 10.15
N GLY A 172 -30.87 45.56 11.06
CA GLY A 172 -31.39 45.18 12.37
C GLY A 172 -32.59 44.24 12.29
N SER A 173 -32.51 43.16 13.07
CA SER A 173 -33.61 42.26 13.36
C SER A 173 -34.64 42.98 14.24
N ARG A 174 -35.76 43.35 13.63
CA ARG A 174 -36.96 43.87 14.32
C ARG A 174 -37.89 42.73 14.64
N ASN A 175 -38.18 42.56 15.93
CA ASN A 175 -39.17 41.67 16.49
C ASN A 175 -40.58 41.92 15.90
N GLY A 176 -41.31 40.86 15.58
CA GLY A 176 -42.73 40.92 15.23
C GLY A 176 -43.33 39.53 14.94
N TRP A 177 -44.23 39.08 15.81
CA TRP A 177 -44.94 37.80 15.81
C TRP A 177 -45.68 37.45 14.49
N LEU A 178 -45.75 36.15 14.15
CA LEU A 178 -46.96 35.29 14.18
C LEU A 178 -46.72 33.93 13.46
N LEU A 179 -46.85 32.83 14.22
CA LEU A 179 -46.86 31.39 13.88
C LEU A 179 -48.23 30.97 13.25
N PRO A 180 -48.49 29.77 12.67
CA PRO A 180 -48.01 28.40 13.03
C PRO A 180 -47.62 27.52 11.80
N GLY A 181 -47.09 26.30 11.84
CA GLY A 181 -46.98 25.23 12.82
C GLY A 181 -47.20 23.92 12.06
N VAL A 182 -46.17 23.08 11.93
CA VAL A 182 -46.34 21.66 11.60
C VAL A 182 -45.38 20.87 12.48
N ALA A 183 -45.95 20.28 13.53
CA ALA A 183 -45.32 19.23 14.30
C ALA A 183 -45.49 17.91 13.54
N ILE A 184 -44.40 17.18 13.30
CA ILE A 184 -44.47 15.73 13.11
C ILE A 184 -43.60 15.11 14.18
N ALA A 185 -44.27 14.39 15.07
CA ALA A 185 -43.70 13.62 16.14
C ALA A 185 -43.40 12.18 15.68
N ALA A 186 -42.26 11.70 16.16
CA ALA A 186 -42.04 10.38 16.77
C ALA A 186 -42.01 9.07 15.95
N LEU A 187 -41.16 8.18 16.50
CA LEU A 187 -41.01 6.72 16.35
C LEU A 187 -40.03 6.32 15.22
N LEU A 188 -38.86 5.74 15.51
CA LEU A 188 -38.67 4.49 16.23
C LEU A 188 -37.35 4.45 17.02
N GLY A 189 -37.45 4.21 18.32
CA GLY A 189 -36.36 3.64 19.13
C GLY A 189 -36.84 2.32 19.73
N VAL A 190 -36.20 1.22 19.36
CA VAL A 190 -36.13 -0.09 20.05
C VAL A 190 -34.87 -0.76 19.48
N GLY A 191 -33.84 -1.19 20.20
CA GLY A 191 -33.52 -1.18 21.61
C GLY A 191 -32.19 -1.94 21.74
N VAL A 192 -31.18 -1.35 22.38
CA VAL A 192 -30.01 -2.08 22.89
C VAL A 192 -29.55 -1.38 24.16
N TRP A 193 -30.33 -1.56 25.23
CA TRP A 193 -29.92 -1.18 26.57
C TRP A 193 -30.43 -2.23 27.57
N LEU A 194 -30.06 -3.50 27.43
CA LEU A 194 -30.27 -4.50 28.48
C LEU A 194 -29.25 -5.66 28.42
N ILE A 195 -27.95 -5.36 28.25
CA ILE A 195 -26.89 -6.36 28.52
C ILE A 195 -25.70 -5.66 29.16
N ASN A 196 -25.81 -5.23 30.43
CA ASN A 196 -24.69 -5.35 31.40
C ASN A 196 -25.07 -4.95 32.85
N ARG A 197 -26.08 -5.62 33.44
CA ARG A 197 -26.31 -5.53 34.89
C ARG A 197 -26.74 -6.88 35.48
N LYS A 198 -25.77 -7.79 35.62
CA LYS A 198 -25.46 -8.57 36.83
C LYS A 198 -24.55 -9.74 36.49
#